data_AF-A0AAU9W4B4-F1
#
_entry.id   AF-A0AAU9W4B4-F1
#
_cell.length_a   1.000
_cell.length_b   1.000
_cell.length_c   1.000
_cell.angle_alpha   90.00
_cell.angle_beta   90.00
_cell.angle_gamma   90.00
#
_symmetry.space_group_name_H-M   'P 1'
#
loop_
_entity.id
_entity.type
_entity.pdbx_description
1 polymer ?
#
loop_
_entity_poly.entity_id
_entity_poly.type
_entity_poly.pdbx_seq_one_letter_code
_entity_poly.pdbx_strand_id
1 'polypeptide(L)'
;HIKKCRVARVGREEVQYSLRDVITVPSLNGPDQKLKWSIIKQEYQHLKNLDLHDTDTGSVQLIIGTNNSDLILPKQIVKPSGQPEVDTVPYAVETPLGWAVTNWLPGERRIASPYNGFNVYERSSVEDEELKQLVVA
;
A
#
# COMPACT_ATOMS: atom_id res chain seq x y z
N HIS A 1 -3.08 22.49 18.51
CA HIS A 1 -2.66 21.36 19.36
C HIS A 1 -2.10 20.27 18.44
N ILE A 2 -0.78 20.01 18.51
CA ILE A 2 -0.14 18.98 17.69
C ILE A 2 -0.48 17.62 18.28
N LYS A 3 -1.22 16.79 17.54
CA LYS A 3 -1.49 15.41 17.92
C LYS A 3 -0.25 14.57 17.67
N LYS A 4 0.16 13.81 18.68
CA LYS A 4 1.28 12.87 18.63
C LYS A 4 0.73 11.47 18.82
N CYS A 5 1.22 10.50 18.06
CA CYS A 5 0.95 9.08 18.33
C CYS A 5 2.23 8.26 18.15
N ARG A 6 2.18 7.02 18.64
CA ARG A 6 3.23 6.04 18.44
C ARG A 6 2.66 4.89 17.63
N VAL A 7 3.43 4.44 16.64
CA VAL A 7 3.07 3.30 15.79
C VAL A 7 4.19 2.27 15.83
N ALA A 8 3.81 1.00 15.74
CA ALA A 8 4.73 -0.13 15.71
C ALA A 8 4.19 -1.16 14.72
N ARG A 9 5.08 -2.05 14.26
CA ARG A 9 4.64 -3.25 13.55
C ARG A 9 3.82 -4.11 14.50
N VAL A 10 2.73 -4.67 13.99
CA VAL A 10 1.88 -5.61 14.77
C VAL A 10 2.75 -6.75 15.30
N GLY A 11 2.65 -7.01 16.61
CA GLY A 11 3.44 -8.05 17.30
C GLY A 11 4.90 -7.69 17.58
N ARG A 12 5.36 -6.46 17.28
CA ARG A 12 6.71 -5.96 17.58
C ARG A 12 6.67 -4.59 18.24
N GLU A 13 6.03 -4.53 19.41
CA GLU A 13 5.79 -3.29 20.15
C GLU A 13 7.06 -2.67 20.75
N GLU A 14 8.17 -3.41 20.76
CA GLU A 14 9.48 -2.94 21.24
C GLU A 14 10.10 -1.86 20.34
N VAL A 15 9.77 -1.83 19.05
CA VAL A 15 10.23 -0.79 18.11
C VAL A 15 9.07 0.12 17.74
N GLN A 16 9.08 1.35 18.28
CA GLN A 16 8.03 2.33 18.08
C GLN A 16 8.53 3.57 17.35
N TYR A 17 7.70 4.11 16.47
CA TYR A 17 7.97 5.34 15.73
C TYR A 17 7.02 6.44 16.21
N SER A 18 7.57 7.62 16.46
CA SER A 18 6.79 8.78 16.85
C SER A 18 6.30 9.54 15.63
N LEU A 19 4.99 9.74 15.54
CA LEU A 19 4.34 10.56 14.54
C LEU A 19 3.90 11.90 15.16
N ARG A 20 3.99 12.96 14.37
CA ARG A 20 3.53 14.32 14.72
C ARG A 20 2.50 14.76 13.67
N ASP A 21 1.70 15.76 14.04
CA ASP A 21 0.69 16.37 13.15
C ASP A 21 -0.32 15.36 12.59
N VAL A 22 -0.67 14.36 13.42
CA VAL A 22 -1.55 13.26 13.02
C VAL A 22 -3.00 13.73 12.92
N ILE A 23 -3.60 13.54 11.74
CA ILE A 23 -5.03 13.76 11.53
C ILE A 23 -5.77 12.46 11.83
N THR A 24 -6.69 12.53 12.80
CA THR A 24 -7.59 11.42 13.15
C THR A 24 -9.01 11.82 12.78
N VAL A 25 -9.70 11.01 11.99
CA VAL A 25 -11.13 11.16 11.72
C VAL A 25 -11.91 10.01 12.37
N PRO A 26 -13.16 10.22 12.83
CA PRO A 26 -13.93 9.18 13.55
C PRO A 26 -14.21 7.93 12.71
N SER A 27 -14.33 8.11 11.40
CA SER A 27 -14.47 7.03 10.44
C SER A 27 -13.75 7.41 9.16
N LEU A 28 -13.17 6.41 8.50
CA LEU A 28 -12.66 6.52 7.15
C LEU A 28 -13.58 5.76 6.23
N ASN A 29 -13.95 6.42 5.15
CA ASN A 29 -14.52 5.76 4.00
C ASN A 29 -13.37 4.98 3.35
N GLY A 30 -13.30 3.67 3.62
CA GLY A 30 -12.38 2.73 2.98
C GLY A 30 -13.12 1.64 2.20
N PRO A 31 -12.40 0.84 1.40
CA PRO A 31 -12.97 -0.38 0.84
C PRO A 31 -13.36 -1.34 1.98
N ASP A 32 -14.54 -1.96 1.89
CA ASP A 32 -14.94 -3.06 2.79
C ASP A 32 -14.47 -4.39 2.19
N GLN A 33 -13.17 -4.66 2.33
CA GLN A 33 -12.53 -5.87 1.81
C GLN A 33 -11.94 -6.72 2.93
N LYS A 34 -12.21 -8.02 2.86
CA LYS A 34 -11.62 -9.03 3.73
C LYS A 34 -10.67 -9.89 2.91
N LEU A 35 -9.37 -9.71 3.14
CA LEU A 35 -8.32 -10.43 2.44
C LEU A 35 -7.81 -11.58 3.30
N LYS A 36 -8.00 -12.81 2.81
CA LYS A 36 -7.48 -14.02 3.42
C LYS A 36 -6.06 -14.32 2.93
N TRP A 37 -5.09 -13.55 3.42
CA TRP A 37 -3.68 -13.69 3.05
C TRP A 37 -3.11 -15.08 3.35
N SER A 38 -3.63 -15.75 4.37
CA SER A 38 -3.34 -17.17 4.63
C SER A 38 -3.57 -18.08 3.41
N ILE A 39 -4.53 -17.73 2.55
CA ILE A 39 -4.91 -18.44 1.32
C ILE A 39 -4.26 -17.79 0.10
N ILE A 40 -4.48 -16.47 -0.10
CA ILE A 40 -4.08 -15.74 -1.32
C ILE A 40 -2.57 -15.89 -1.60
N LYS A 41 -1.72 -15.82 -0.57
CA LYS A 41 -0.27 -15.87 -0.76
C LYS A 41 0.23 -17.23 -1.28
N GLN A 42 -0.59 -18.28 -1.21
CA GLN A 42 -0.24 -19.60 -1.72
C GLN A 42 -0.25 -19.68 -3.26
N GLU A 43 -0.98 -18.79 -3.91
CA GLU A 43 -1.04 -18.69 -5.37
C GLU A 43 0.24 -18.08 -5.96
N TYR A 44 1.03 -17.38 -5.15
CA TYR A 44 2.22 -16.64 -5.57
C TYR A 44 3.47 -17.17 -4.89
N GLN A 45 4.34 -17.84 -5.65
CA GLN A 45 5.54 -18.50 -5.11
C GLN A 45 6.42 -17.56 -4.28
N HIS A 46 6.62 -16.31 -4.73
CA HIS A 46 7.44 -15.31 -4.05
C HIS A 46 6.81 -14.74 -2.78
N LEU A 47 5.50 -14.91 -2.56
CA LEU A 47 4.79 -14.38 -1.38
C LEU A 47 4.57 -15.42 -0.28
N LYS A 48 4.71 -16.73 -0.57
CA LYS A 48 4.36 -17.84 0.34
C LYS A 48 4.96 -17.71 1.75
N ASN A 49 6.21 -17.28 1.82
CA ASN A 49 6.97 -17.22 3.05
C ASN A 49 6.89 -15.87 3.78
N LEU A 50 6.10 -14.92 3.23
CA LEU A 50 5.93 -13.63 3.86
C LEU A 50 4.96 -13.72 5.04
N ASP A 51 5.27 -12.94 6.08
CA ASP A 51 4.48 -12.76 7.28
C ASP A 51 3.34 -11.76 6.99
N LEU A 52 2.34 -12.26 6.24
CA LEU A 52 1.12 -11.53 5.88
C LEU A 52 -0.05 -12.05 6.71
N HIS A 53 -0.69 -11.15 7.46
CA HIS A 53 -1.86 -11.46 8.28
C HIS A 53 -3.15 -11.24 7.49
N ASP A 54 -4.15 -12.10 7.70
CA ASP A 54 -5.51 -11.85 7.20
C ASP A 54 -5.97 -10.44 7.59
N THR A 55 -6.48 -9.69 6.60
CA THR A 55 -6.80 -8.27 6.76
C THR A 55 -8.30 -8.03 6.61
N ASP A 56 -8.89 -7.25 7.51
CA ASP A 56 -10.27 -6.76 7.41
C ASP A 56 -10.25 -5.22 7.30
N THR A 57 -10.37 -4.72 6.08
CA THR A 57 -10.24 -3.29 5.76
C THR A 57 -11.49 -2.46 6.10
N GLY A 58 -12.62 -3.11 6.44
CA GLY A 58 -13.78 -2.40 6.99
C GLY A 58 -13.51 -1.71 8.34
N SER A 59 -12.39 -2.05 8.98
CA SER A 59 -11.95 -1.50 10.26
C SER A 59 -10.80 -0.48 10.17
N VAL A 60 -10.46 0.04 8.98
CA VAL A 60 -9.37 1.01 8.84
C VAL A 60 -9.66 2.26 9.67
N GLN A 61 -8.95 2.41 10.78
CA GLN A 61 -9.11 3.50 11.76
C GLN A 61 -8.11 4.65 11.55
N LEU A 62 -7.06 4.43 10.74
CA LEU A 62 -5.97 5.38 10.57
C LEU A 62 -5.34 5.29 9.18
N ILE A 63 -5.28 6.42 8.48
CA ILE A 63 -4.41 6.61 7.31
C ILE A 63 -3.18 7.39 7.77
N ILE A 64 -2.01 6.83 7.50
CA ILE A 64 -0.74 7.47 7.85
C ILE A 64 -0.20 8.17 6.59
N GLY A 65 -0.59 9.44 6.41
CA GLY A 65 0.11 10.36 5.52
C GLY A 65 1.38 10.82 6.23
N THR A 66 2.49 10.09 6.07
CA THR A 66 3.67 10.30 6.92
C THR A 66 4.58 11.39 6.36
N ASN A 67 4.89 12.38 7.19
CA ASN A 67 6.04 13.27 7.03
C ASN A 67 7.34 12.65 7.57
N ASN A 68 7.27 11.43 8.08
CA ASN A 68 8.41 10.63 8.53
C ASN A 68 8.78 9.63 7.43
N SER A 69 9.82 9.97 6.66
CA SER A 69 10.36 9.17 5.57
C SER A 69 10.80 7.78 6.03
N ASP A 70 11.26 7.63 7.26
CA ASP A 70 11.80 6.37 7.76
C ASP A 70 10.75 5.26 7.72
N LEU A 71 9.47 5.61 7.89
CA LEU A 71 8.35 4.67 7.85
C LEU A 71 7.94 4.19 6.46
N ILE A 72 8.28 4.92 5.40
CA ILE A 72 7.94 4.57 4.01
C ILE A 72 9.12 3.99 3.24
N LEU A 73 10.34 4.14 3.74
CA LEU A 73 11.51 3.62 3.07
C LEU A 73 11.46 2.08 3.03
N PRO A 74 11.51 1.49 1.81
CA PRO A 74 11.60 0.04 1.65
C PRO A 74 12.88 -0.52 2.29
N LYS A 75 12.73 -1.56 3.10
CA LYS A 75 13.85 -2.40 3.56
C LYS A 75 14.19 -3.48 2.55
N GLN A 76 13.14 -4.08 1.98
CA GLN A 76 13.25 -5.16 1.01
C GLN A 76 12.07 -5.09 0.03
N ILE A 77 12.31 -5.49 -1.22
CA ILE A 77 11.27 -5.67 -2.23
C ILE A 77 11.34 -7.10 -2.74
N VAL A 78 10.21 -7.79 -2.73
CA VAL A 78 10.06 -9.17 -3.22
C VAL A 78 9.16 -9.15 -4.45
N LYS A 79 9.77 -9.40 -5.61
CA LYS A 79 9.11 -9.39 -6.92
C LYS A 79 8.92 -10.80 -7.47
N PRO A 80 7.94 -11.01 -8.37
CA PRO A 80 7.86 -12.25 -9.14
C PRO A 80 9.13 -12.46 -9.97
N SER A 81 9.57 -13.70 -10.09
CA SER A 81 10.70 -14.08 -10.94
C SER A 81 10.23 -14.35 -12.37
N GLY A 82 10.81 -13.67 -13.36
CA GLY A 82 10.76 -14.12 -14.76
C GLY A 82 9.53 -13.76 -15.60
N GLN A 83 8.77 -12.71 -15.27
CA GLN A 83 7.67 -12.22 -16.13
C GLN A 83 7.80 -10.74 -16.51
N PRO A 84 7.57 -10.35 -17.77
CA PRO A 84 7.52 -8.95 -18.22
C PRO A 84 6.26 -8.19 -17.77
N GLU A 85 5.19 -8.90 -17.41
CA GLU A 85 3.92 -8.32 -16.94
C GLU A 85 4.00 -7.98 -15.45
N VAL A 86 4.91 -7.06 -15.12
CA VAL A 86 5.14 -6.57 -13.74
C VAL A 86 3.88 -5.90 -13.17
N ASP A 87 2.96 -5.48 -14.03
CA ASP A 87 1.79 -4.66 -13.71
C ASP A 87 0.51 -5.47 -13.40
N THR A 88 0.53 -6.80 -13.49
CA THR A 88 -0.63 -7.66 -13.15
C THR A 88 -0.39 -8.62 -11.99
N VAL A 89 0.86 -8.79 -11.56
CA VAL A 89 1.25 -9.72 -10.50
C VAL A 89 1.63 -8.93 -9.24
N PRO A 90 1.13 -9.32 -8.05
CA PRO A 90 1.47 -8.63 -6.81
C PRO A 90 2.95 -8.75 -6.48
N TYR A 91 3.54 -7.68 -5.97
CA TYR A 91 4.85 -7.69 -5.33
C TYR A 91 4.73 -7.16 -3.91
N ALA A 92 5.69 -7.50 -3.06
CA ALA A 92 5.68 -7.09 -1.67
C ALA A 92 6.84 -6.16 -1.34
N VAL A 93 6.58 -5.19 -0.49
CA VAL A 93 7.55 -4.23 0.03
C VAL A 93 7.57 -4.35 1.55
N GLU A 94 8.74 -4.62 2.13
CA GLU A 94 8.90 -4.55 3.58
C GLU A 94 9.19 -3.12 4.00
N THR A 95 8.40 -2.61 4.93
CA THR A 95 8.59 -1.32 5.60
C THR A 95 8.88 -1.58 7.08
N PRO A 96 9.26 -0.56 7.88
CA PRO A 96 9.33 -0.73 9.32
C PRO A 96 8.02 -1.15 10.00
N LEU A 97 6.86 -0.90 9.38
CA LEU A 97 5.56 -1.29 9.93
C LEU A 97 5.10 -2.69 9.48
N GLY A 98 5.85 -3.35 8.59
CA GLY A 98 5.54 -4.67 8.08
C GLY A 98 5.52 -4.74 6.56
N TRP A 99 5.00 -5.85 6.05
CA TRP A 99 4.88 -6.11 4.61
C TRP A 99 3.64 -5.42 4.03
N ALA A 100 3.83 -4.67 2.97
CA ALA A 100 2.78 -4.16 2.11
C ALA A 100 2.81 -4.92 0.77
N VAL A 101 1.71 -5.58 0.43
CA VAL A 101 1.54 -6.18 -0.90
C VAL A 101 0.79 -5.19 -1.77
N THR A 102 1.29 -4.97 -2.97
CA THR A 102 0.79 -3.98 -3.92
C THR A 102 0.65 -4.60 -5.30
N ASN A 103 -0.11 -3.93 -6.16
CA ASN A 103 -0.59 -4.38 -7.48
C ASN A 103 -1.84 -5.29 -7.42
N TRP A 104 -2.38 -5.63 -8.59
CA TRP A 104 -3.63 -6.39 -8.77
C TRP A 104 -3.70 -7.65 -7.90
N LEU A 105 -4.75 -7.74 -7.08
CA LEU A 105 -5.06 -8.95 -6.30
C LEU A 105 -6.23 -9.73 -6.93
N PRO A 106 -6.24 -11.08 -6.82
CA PRO A 106 -7.37 -11.88 -7.25
C PRO A 106 -8.64 -11.45 -6.50
N GLY A 107 -9.68 -11.05 -7.23
CA GLY A 107 -10.94 -10.54 -6.66
C GLY A 107 -11.16 -9.03 -6.84
N GLU A 108 -10.17 -8.28 -7.30
CA GLU A 108 -10.34 -6.88 -7.70
C GLU A 108 -11.09 -6.75 -9.05
N ARG A 109 -12.35 -7.19 -9.13
CA ARG A 109 -13.24 -6.52 -10.08
C ARG A 109 -13.53 -5.15 -9.50
N ARG A 110 -12.87 -4.12 -9.99
CA ARG A 110 -13.32 -2.73 -9.81
C ARG A 110 -14.69 -2.60 -10.45
N ILE A 111 -15.75 -3.00 -9.75
CA ILE A 111 -17.01 -2.29 -9.90
C ILE A 111 -16.65 -0.88 -9.45
N ALA A 112 -16.72 0.09 -10.36
CA ALA A 112 -16.40 1.48 -10.08
C ALA A 112 -17.08 1.86 -8.76
N SER A 113 -16.28 1.94 -7.71
CA SER A 113 -16.77 2.37 -6.41
C SER A 113 -17.16 3.83 -6.61
N PRO A 114 -18.33 4.30 -6.13
CA PRO A 114 -18.74 5.69 -6.25
C PRO A 114 -17.84 6.67 -5.46
N TYR A 115 -16.66 6.23 -5.01
CA TYR A 115 -15.57 7.09 -4.57
C TYR A 115 -15.06 7.93 -5.74
N ASN A 116 -15.78 9.02 -6.01
CA ASN A 116 -15.36 10.13 -6.88
C ASN A 116 -14.21 10.97 -6.27
N GLY A 117 -13.40 10.39 -5.38
CA GLY A 117 -12.31 11.09 -4.69
C GLY A 117 -10.96 11.01 -5.40
N PHE A 118 -10.81 10.07 -6.34
CA PHE A 118 -9.60 9.95 -7.15
C PHE A 118 -9.99 10.15 -8.60
N ASN A 119 -9.61 11.31 -9.16
CA ASN A 119 -9.45 11.41 -10.60
C ASN A 119 -8.29 10.47 -10.96
N VAL A 120 -8.62 9.27 -11.41
CA VAL A 120 -7.67 8.50 -12.20
C VAL A 120 -7.56 9.28 -13.50
N TYR A 121 -6.54 10.12 -13.61
CA TYR A 121 -6.13 10.61 -14.91
C TYR A 121 -5.71 9.37 -15.68
N GLU A 122 -6.60 8.93 -16.56
CA GLU A 122 -6.26 7.94 -17.58
C GLU A 122 -4.97 8.47 -18.24
N ARG A 123 -3.94 7.62 -18.29
CA ARG A 123 -2.61 7.99 -18.76
C ARG A 123 -2.75 8.50 -20.19
N SER A 124 -2.90 9.81 -20.32
CA SER A 124 -3.06 10.48 -21.60
C SER A 124 -1.72 10.35 -22.31
N SER A 125 -1.73 9.78 -23.52
CA SER A 125 -0.54 9.74 -24.39
C SER A 125 0.00 11.13 -24.73
N VAL A 126 -0.70 12.20 -24.34
CA VAL A 126 -0.30 13.60 -24.53
C VAL A 126 0.65 14.09 -23.44
N GLU A 127 0.56 13.59 -22.19
CA GLU A 127 1.42 14.06 -21.07
C GLU A 127 2.87 13.55 -21.18
N ASP A 128 3.10 12.44 -21.88
CA ASP A 128 4.45 11.87 -22.07
C ASP A 128 5.34 12.77 -22.94
N GLU A 129 4.79 13.60 -23.83
CA GLU A 129 5.59 14.52 -24.66
C GLU A 129 6.05 15.76 -23.87
N GLU A 130 5.25 16.25 -22.92
CA GLU A 130 5.66 17.35 -22.03
C GLU A 130 6.75 16.89 -21.04
N LEU A 131 6.63 15.67 -20.52
CA LEU A 131 7.65 15.05 -19.66
C LEU A 131 8.96 14.78 -20.40
N LYS A 132 8.91 14.40 -21.69
CA LYS A 132 10.12 14.26 -22.53
C LYS A 132 10.85 15.58 -22.73
N GLN A 133 10.15 16.71 -22.81
CA GLN A 133 10.79 18.03 -22.96
C GLN A 133 11.54 18.47 -21.69
N LEU A 134 11.10 18.05 -20.50
CA LEU A 134 11.74 18.36 -19.22
C LEU A 134 13.01 17.53 -18.93
N VAL A 135 13.13 16.33 -19.51
CA VAL A 135 14.28 15.43 -19.28
C VAL A 135 15.46 15.74 -20.23
N VAL A 136 15.24 16.58 -21.24
CA VAL A 136 16.26 16.97 -22.24
C VAL A 136 16.81 18.39 -22.02
N ALA A 137 16.40 19.07 -20.94
CA ALA A 137 16.90 20.41 -20.56
C ALA A 137 18.08 20.35 -19.58
#